data_AF-A0A2U0SRQ3-F1
#
_entry.id   AF-A0A2U0SRQ3-F1
#
_cell.length_a   1.000
_cell.length_b   1.000
_cell.length_c   1.000
_cell.angle_alpha   90.00
_cell.angle_beta   90.00
_cell.angle_gamma   90.00
#
_symmetry.space_group_name_H-M   'P 1'
#
loop_
_entity.id
_entity.type
_entity.pdbx_description
1 polymer ?
#
loop_
_entity_poly.entity_id
_entity_poly.type
_entity_poly.pdbx_seq_one_letter_code
_entity_poly.pdbx_strand_id
1 'polypeptide(L)' 'MSSSNYKYRSLQIEVSLSSYGRGWLAEYSIGGGPFQRCDGRPHRNQELAMNEGKSEAQARVDSMLALTPPLSV' A
#
# COMPACT_ATOMS: atom_id res chain seq x y z
N MET A 1 3.82 -5.05 15.69
CA MET A 1 3.14 -4.53 14.50
C MET A 1 3.90 -3.29 14.06
N SER A 2 4.37 -3.22 12.81
CA SER A 2 5.13 -2.08 12.30
C SER A 2 4.29 -1.43 11.20
N SER A 3 4.09 -0.12 11.31
CA SER A 3 3.38 0.67 10.29
C SER A 3 4.26 1.83 9.82
N SER A 4 4.08 2.21 8.56
CA SER A 4 4.78 3.31 7.91
C SER A 4 3.74 4.18 7.22
N ASN A 5 3.71 5.46 7.56
CA ASN A 5 2.84 6.45 6.92
C ASN A 5 3.70 7.38 6.06
N TYR A 6 3.27 7.63 4.82
CA TYR A 6 3.94 8.53 3.89
C TYR A 6 2.94 9.16 2.92
N LYS A 7 3.36 10.23 2.21
CA LYS A 7 2.54 10.87 1.18
C LYS A 7 3.05 10.51 -0.21
N TYR A 8 2.12 10.28 -1.15
CA TYR A 8 2.42 10.07 -2.56
C TYR A 8 1.34 10.72 -3.43
N ARG A 9 1.73 11.57 -4.39
CA ARG A 9 0.82 12.31 -5.29
C ARG A 9 -0.37 12.97 -4.55
N SER A 10 -0.09 13.62 -3.43
CA SER A 10 -1.06 14.27 -2.52
C SER A 10 -1.98 13.34 -1.71
N LEU A 11 -1.90 12.01 -1.88
CA LEU A 11 -2.62 11.04 -1.06
C LEU A 11 -1.74 10.56 0.10
N GLN A 12 -2.35 10.43 1.28
CA GLN A 12 -1.72 9.80 2.42
C GLN A 12 -1.83 8.28 2.27
N ILE A 13 -0.70 7.59 2.40
CA ILE A 13 -0.62 6.13 2.37
C ILE A 13 -0.15 5.65 3.72
N GLU A 14 -0.86 4.68 4.29
CA GLU A 14 -0.43 3.93 5.46
C GLU A 14 -0.19 2.48 5.05
N VAL A 15 0.98 1.93 5.38
CA VAL A 15 1.32 0.52 5.17
C VAL A 15 1.58 -0.10 6.53
N SER A 16 0.89 -1.19 6.84
CA SER A 16 0.96 -1.91 8.09
C SER A 16 1.38 -3.35 7.85
N LEU A 17 2.22 -3.89 8.73
CA LEU A 17 2.68 -5.26 8.68
C LEU A 17 2.08 -6.10 9.81
N SER A 18 1.51 -7.24 9.43
CA SER A 18 0.99 -8.26 10.33
C SER A 18 1.77 -9.57 10.16
N SER A 19 2.12 -10.20 11.27
CA SER A 19 2.76 -11.53 11.25
C SER A 19 1.73 -12.59 10.86
N TYR A 20 2.05 -13.42 9.87
CA TYR A 20 1.17 -14.48 9.40
C TYR A 20 1.97 -15.78 9.19
N GLY A 21 1.74 -16.76 10.08
CA GLY A 21 2.49 -18.00 10.09
C GLY A 21 4.00 -17.77 10.30
N ARG A 22 4.81 -18.11 9.28
CA ARG A 22 6.27 -17.91 9.28
C ARG A 22 6.73 -16.68 8.47
N GLY A 23 5.83 -15.75 8.16
CA GLY A 23 6.15 -14.56 7.38
C GLY A 23 5.34 -13.34 7.78
N TRP A 24 5.39 -12.32 6.92
CA TRP A 24 4.81 -11.00 7.11
C TRP A 24 3.88 -10.67 5.96
N LEU A 25 2.66 -10.30 6.27
CA LEU A 25 1.71 -9.73 5.32
C LEU A 25 1.77 -8.21 5.41
N ALA A 26 1.69 -7.55 4.26
CA ALA A 26 1.51 -6.12 4.16
C ALA A 26 0.06 -5.78 3.82
N GLU A 27 -0.45 -4.75 4.47
CA GLU A 27 -1.76 -4.17 4.23
C GLU A 27 -1.59 -2.66 4.08
N TYR A 28 -2.32 -2.02 3.17
CA TYR A 28 -2.22 -0.59 2.94
C TYR A 28 -3.58 0.12 2.92
N SER A 29 -3.61 1.36 3.38
CA SER A 29 -4.72 2.29 3.26
C SER A 29 -4.29 3.52 2.47
N ILE A 30 -5.16 4.01 1.59
CA ILE A 30 -4.94 5.21 0.77
C ILE A 30 -6.02 6.22 1.13
N GLY A 31 -5.63 7.45 1.50
CA GLY A 31 -6.54 8.55 1.78
C GLY A 31 -7.49 8.32 2.95
N GLY A 32 -7.14 7.44 3.90
CA GLY A 32 -8.03 7.06 5.01
C GLY A 32 -9.12 6.04 4.63
N GLY A 33 -8.99 5.39 3.48
CA GLY A 33 -9.85 4.27 3.07
C GLY A 33 -9.60 2.98 3.86
N PRO A 34 -10.32 1.90 3.55
CA PRO A 34 -10.10 0.60 4.19
C PRO A 34 -8.73 0.03 3.85
N PHE A 35 -8.16 -0.74 4.78
CA PHE A 35 -6.94 -1.51 4.54
C PHE A 35 -7.18 -2.60 3.49
N GLN A 36 -6.29 -2.67 2.51
CA GLN A 36 -6.25 -3.69 1.46
C GLN A 36 -4.98 -4.50 1.62
N ARG A 37 -5.09 -5.83 1.50
CA ARG A 37 -3.96 -6.74 1.62
C ARG A 37 -3.18 -6.82 0.32
N CYS A 38 -1.86 -6.69 0.42
CA CYS A 38 -0.95 -6.89 -0.70
C CYS A 38 -0.89 -8.36 -1.09
N ASP A 39 -1.23 -8.68 -2.34
CA ASP A 39 -1.10 -9.98 -3.05
C ASP A 39 -1.45 -11.29 -2.31
N GLY A 40 -1.96 -11.23 -1.07
CA GLY A 40 -2.32 -12.35 -0.21
C GLY A 40 -1.17 -13.26 0.25
N ARG A 41 0.10 -12.95 -0.06
CA ARG A 41 1.25 -13.84 0.18
C ARG A 41 2.15 -13.33 1.30
N PRO A 42 2.49 -14.15 2.31
CA PRO A 42 3.40 -13.73 3.37
C PRO A 42 4.87 -13.73 2.88
N HIS A 43 5.59 -12.64 3.14
CA HIS A 43 7.02 -12.52 2.85
C HIS A 43 7.87 -12.97 4.04
N ARG A 44 9.03 -13.58 3.76
CA ARG A 44 9.94 -14.07 4.82
C ARG A 44 10.63 -12.93 5.58
N ASN A 45 10.79 -11.77 4.95
CA ASN A 45 11.46 -10.61 5.52
C ASN A 45 10.45 -9.46 5.68
N GLN A 46 10.46 -8.85 6.87
CA GLN A 46 9.61 -7.71 7.21
C GLN A 46 9.87 -6.49 6.31
N GLU A 47 11.14 -6.21 6.00
CA GLU A 47 11.52 -5.10 5.11
C GLU A 47 11.02 -5.31 3.68
N LEU A 48 11.12 -6.56 3.20
CA LEU A 48 10.59 -6.93 1.90
C LEU A 48 9.07 -6.74 1.84
N ALA A 49 8.34 -7.23 2.85
CA ALA A 49 6.89 -7.02 2.96
C ALA A 49 6.52 -5.54 2.93
N MET A 50 7.25 -4.70 3.67
CA MET A 50 7.01 -3.25 3.71
C MET A 50 7.23 -2.61 2.34
N ASN A 51 8.32 -2.95 1.66
CA ASN A 51 8.67 -2.36 0.37
C ASN A 51 7.68 -2.77 -0.72
N GLU A 52 7.25 -4.04 -0.73
CA GLU A 52 6.20 -4.49 -1.65
C GLU A 52 4.88 -3.77 -1.36
N GLY A 53 4.48 -3.64 -0.09
CA GLY A 53 3.27 -2.91 0.27
C GLY A 53 3.30 -1.43 -0.11
N LYS A 54 4.47 -0.79 -0.01
CA LYS A 54 4.66 0.58 -0.51
C LYS A 54 4.55 0.67 -2.03
N SER A 55 5.19 -0.26 -2.74
CA SER A 55 5.18 -0.29 -4.20
C SER A 55 3.76 -0.52 -4.76
N GLU A 56 3.00 -1.44 -4.17
CA GLU A 56 1.63 -1.72 -4.59
C GLU A 56 0.69 -0.56 -4.30
N ALA A 57 0.79 0.04 -3.10
CA ALA A 57 -0.01 1.21 -2.75
C ALA A 57 0.26 2.39 -3.70
N GLN A 58 1.53 2.61 -4.09
CA GLN A 58 1.90 3.64 -5.07
C GLN A 58 1.31 3.34 -6.45
N ALA A 59 1.44 2.10 -6.95
CA ALA A 59 0.86 1.69 -8.23
C ALA A 59 -0.67 1.85 -8.24
N ARG A 60 -1.33 1.62 -7.09
CA ARG A 60 -2.77 1.82 -6.93
C ARG A 60 -3.15 3.29 -6.98
N VAL A 61 -2.38 4.17 -6.33
CA VAL A 61 -2.56 5.63 -6.45
C VAL A 61 -2.38 6.09 -7.90
N ASP A 62 -1.31 5.65 -8.57
CA ASP A 62 -1.06 6.02 -9.96
C ASP A 62 -2.20 5.54 -10.88
N SER A 63 -2.74 4.35 -10.64
CA SER A 63 -3.91 3.84 -11.37
C SER A 63 -5.18 4.67 -11.13
N MET A 64 -5.44 5.08 -9.89
CA MET A 64 -6.59 5.95 -9.54
C MET A 64 -6.49 7.31 -10.25
N LEU A 65 -5.29 7.89 -10.29
CA LEU A 65 -5.04 9.17 -10.94
C LEU A 65 -5.09 9.07 -12.45
N ALA A 66 -4.58 7.98 -13.04
CA ALA A 66 -4.65 7.72 -14.48
C ALA A 66 -6.09 7.53 -14.99
N LEU A 67 -6.99 7.03 -14.14
CA LEU A 67 -8.42 6.88 -14.45
C LEU A 67 -9.24 8.16 -14.30
N THR A 68 -8.61 9.27 -13.87
CA THR A 68 -9.26 10.58 -13.84
C THR A 68 -8.98 11.25 -15.19
N PRO A 69 -9.93 11.28 -16.15
CA PRO A 69 -9.70 11.97 -17.41
C PRO A 69 -9.37 13.45 -17.10
N PRO A 70 -8.42 14.07 -17.83
CA PRO A 70 -8.24 15.51 -17.72
C PRO A 70 -9.58 16.14 -18.08
N LEU A 71 -10.12 16.94 -17.16
CA LEU A 71 -11.27 17.80 -17.43
C LEU A 71 -10.91 18.63 -18.65
N SER A 72 -11.51 18.29 -19.80
CA SER A 72 -11.35 19.07 -21.01
C SER A 72 -12.11 20.38 -20.79
N VAL A 73 -11.35 21.48 -20.73
CA VAL A 73 -11.87 22.87 -20.70
C VAL A 73 -12.11 23.33 -22.13
#